data_AF-A0A1L9NYD4-F1
#
_entry.id   AF-A0A1L9NYD4-F1
#
_cell.length_a   1.000
_cell.length_b   1.000
_cell.length_c   1.000
_cell.angle_alpha   90.00
_cell.angle_beta   90.00
_cell.angle_gamma   90.00
#
_symmetry.space_group_name_H-M   'P 1'
#
loop_
_entity.id
_entity.type
_entity.pdbx_description
1 polymer ?
#
loop_
_entity_poly.entity_id
_entity_poly.type
_entity_poly.pdbx_seq_one_letter_code
_entity_poly.pdbx_strand_id
1 'polypeptide(L)'
;MKKFGFWGSSGINTDCLCARIRPIEALTSKNADTEPRPFKSFKLPMPERRRITESLYPTYGAHLNGGFLSHVAGKMIYRTGIDGFSVKIHNAFLKDSQNPGQQELEQTRLCHLHGATWIDWIKSYTYRKEKGAYRAELKAPFDQGTGGLSMHELLSQIEARDGEKGLRAFYDEVCTARPELLAGLAAHDLLHWHRLDLNAAIAEQFPE
;
A
#
# COMPACT_ATOMS: atom_id res chain seq x y z
N MET A 1 -35.74 -18.56 9.72
CA MET A 1 -35.40 -18.15 8.32
C MET A 1 -35.67 -16.65 8.16
N LYS A 2 -34.69 -15.80 8.47
CA LYS A 2 -34.78 -14.37 8.13
C LYS A 2 -34.38 -14.24 6.66
N LYS A 3 -35.30 -13.74 5.84
CA LYS A 3 -35.07 -13.42 4.43
C LYS A 3 -33.98 -12.35 4.36
N PHE A 4 -32.81 -12.72 3.83
CA PHE A 4 -31.84 -11.74 3.38
C PHE A 4 -32.49 -10.90 2.29
N GLY A 5 -32.52 -9.58 2.51
CA GLY A 5 -33.03 -8.62 1.56
C GLY A 5 -32.34 -8.77 0.21
N PHE A 6 -33.13 -8.65 -0.85
CA PHE A 6 -32.65 -8.48 -2.21
C PHE A 6 -31.68 -7.29 -2.26
N TRP A 7 -30.40 -7.57 -2.46
CA TRP A 7 -29.43 -6.56 -2.88
C TRP A 7 -29.71 -6.23 -4.35
N GLY A 8 -30.52 -5.21 -4.58
CA GLY A 8 -30.67 -4.59 -5.89
C GLY A 8 -29.37 -3.89 -6.30
N SER A 9 -28.71 -4.46 -7.32
CA SER A 9 -27.75 -3.83 -8.23
C SER A 9 -26.73 -2.82 -7.66
N SER A 10 -25.53 -3.30 -7.32
CA SER A 10 -24.29 -2.53 -7.52
C SER A 10 -23.04 -3.43 -7.57
N GLY A 11 -22.37 -3.47 -8.73
CA GLY A 11 -20.91 -3.31 -8.75
C GLY A 11 -20.08 -4.36 -9.49
N ILE A 12 -20.31 -5.66 -9.28
CA ILE A 12 -19.37 -6.70 -9.72
C ILE A 12 -20.02 -7.63 -10.73
N ASN A 13 -19.40 -7.78 -11.91
CA ASN A 13 -19.89 -8.63 -12.99
C ASN A 13 -19.96 -10.10 -12.52
N THR A 14 -20.96 -10.87 -12.95
CA THR A 14 -21.05 -12.31 -12.67
C THR A 14 -19.81 -13.09 -13.12
N ASP A 15 -19.19 -12.65 -14.21
CA ASP A 15 -18.00 -13.27 -14.80
C ASP A 15 -16.70 -12.85 -14.11
N CYS A 16 -16.77 -11.89 -13.19
CA CYS A 16 -15.65 -11.50 -12.35
C CYS A 16 -15.37 -12.61 -11.34
N LEU A 17 -14.23 -13.30 -11.49
CA LEU A 17 -13.81 -14.32 -10.54
C LEU A 17 -12.96 -13.75 -9.40
N CYS A 18 -12.45 -12.53 -9.58
CA CYS A 18 -11.62 -11.88 -8.59
C CYS A 18 -11.70 -10.35 -8.67
N ALA A 19 -11.75 -9.70 -7.51
CA ALA A 19 -11.79 -8.25 -7.39
C ALA A 19 -10.58 -7.75 -6.60
N ARG A 20 -10.01 -6.62 -7.01
CA ARG A 20 -8.80 -6.03 -6.40
C ARG A 20 -9.11 -4.74 -5.68
N ILE A 21 -8.63 -4.63 -4.45
CA ILE A 21 -8.62 -3.39 -3.67
C ILE A 21 -7.21 -2.84 -3.67
N ARG A 22 -7.02 -1.62 -4.17
CA ARG A 22 -5.72 -0.95 -4.18
C ARG A 22 -5.38 -0.37 -2.81
N PRO A 23 -4.09 -0.41 -2.42
CA PRO A 23 -3.68 0.13 -1.15
C PRO A 23 -3.51 1.65 -1.24
N ILE A 24 -3.83 2.32 -0.15
CA ILE A 24 -3.36 3.66 0.15
C ILE A 24 -2.48 3.56 1.39
N GLU A 25 -1.33 4.23 1.40
CA GLU A 25 -0.37 4.11 2.49
C GLU A 25 -0.45 5.34 3.39
N ALA A 26 -0.53 5.10 4.70
CA ALA A 26 -0.70 6.16 5.66
C ALA A 26 0.57 7.01 5.77
N LEU A 27 0.39 8.32 5.78
CA LEU A 27 1.43 9.25 6.20
C LEU A 27 1.30 9.48 7.71
N THR A 28 2.42 9.75 8.36
CA THR A 28 2.43 10.14 9.76
C THR A 28 1.99 11.59 9.92
N SER A 29 1.05 11.77 10.84
CA SER A 29 0.47 13.05 11.22
C SER A 29 0.43 13.12 12.75
N LYS A 30 0.69 14.30 13.30
CA LYS A 30 0.72 14.54 14.74
C LYS A 30 -0.65 14.42 15.39
N ASN A 31 -1.72 14.62 14.62
CA ASN A 31 -3.10 14.68 15.11
C ASN A 31 -3.94 13.49 14.63
N ALA A 32 -3.32 12.38 14.25
CA ALA A 32 -4.02 11.30 13.57
C ALA A 32 -5.08 10.55 14.42
N ASP A 33 -5.11 10.79 15.74
CA ASP A 33 -6.13 10.25 16.66
C ASP A 33 -7.35 11.16 16.77
N THR A 34 -7.19 12.46 16.49
CA THR A 34 -8.24 13.47 16.61
C THR A 34 -8.75 13.96 15.25
N GLU A 35 -7.93 13.88 14.22
CA GLU A 35 -8.20 14.33 12.85
C GLU A 35 -8.10 13.18 11.85
N PRO A 36 -8.77 13.27 10.68
CA PRO A 36 -8.56 12.34 9.58
C PRO A 36 -7.06 12.22 9.25
N ARG A 37 -6.58 11.00 9.04
CA ARG A 37 -5.20 10.73 8.67
C ARG A 37 -5.02 10.91 7.16
N PRO A 38 -3.91 11.52 6.70
CA PRO A 38 -3.58 11.56 5.28
C PRO A 38 -2.99 10.23 4.81
N PHE A 39 -3.38 9.82 3.60
CA PHE A 39 -2.90 8.64 2.92
C PHE A 39 -2.49 9.00 1.49
N LYS A 40 -1.41 8.40 1.02
CA LYS A 40 -0.95 8.49 -0.38
C LYS A 40 -1.42 7.29 -1.18
N SER A 41 -1.89 7.53 -2.40
CA SER A 41 -2.09 6.50 -3.43
C SER A 41 -1.04 6.66 -4.54
N PHE A 42 -1.21 5.93 -5.64
CA PHE A 42 -0.30 5.95 -6.79
C PHE A 42 -1.09 5.83 -8.10
N LYS A 43 -0.50 6.27 -9.21
CA LYS A 43 -1.07 6.04 -10.55
C LYS A 43 -0.82 4.61 -11.03
N LEU A 44 -1.82 3.97 -11.65
CA LEU A 44 -1.68 2.61 -12.17
C LEU A 44 -0.63 2.52 -13.31
N PRO A 45 -0.64 3.42 -14.32
CA PRO A 45 0.38 3.40 -15.38
C PRO A 45 1.79 3.63 -14.82
N MET A 46 2.70 2.67 -15.07
CA MET A 46 4.05 2.72 -14.52
C MET A 46 4.85 3.97 -14.94
N PRO A 47 4.82 4.45 -16.21
CA PRO A 47 5.55 5.65 -16.59
C PRO A 47 5.09 6.89 -15.82
N GLU A 48 3.78 7.07 -15.68
CA GLU A 48 3.21 8.19 -14.95
C GLU A 48 3.52 8.10 -13.45
N ARG A 49 3.39 6.90 -12.87
CA ARG A 49 3.74 6.65 -11.46
C ARG A 49 5.18 7.04 -11.18
N ARG A 50 6.13 6.62 -12.02
CA ARG A 50 7.57 6.92 -11.84
C ARG A 50 7.82 8.42 -11.87
N ARG A 51 7.36 9.09 -12.92
CA ARG A 51 7.50 10.55 -13.08
C ARG A 51 6.98 11.31 -11.86
N ILE A 52 5.78 10.96 -11.38
CA ILE A 52 5.20 11.60 -10.20
C ILE A 52 6.01 11.26 -8.95
N THR A 53 6.38 10.00 -8.75
CA THR A 53 7.15 9.57 -7.56
C THR A 53 8.48 10.31 -7.46
N GLU A 54 9.25 10.38 -8.55
CA GLU A 54 10.52 11.12 -8.58
C GLU A 54 10.34 12.61 -8.29
N SER A 55 9.22 13.21 -8.73
CA SER A 55 8.93 14.62 -8.43
C SER A 55 8.53 14.87 -6.97
N LEU A 56 7.86 13.90 -6.32
CA LEU A 56 7.36 14.04 -4.94
C LEU A 56 8.41 13.72 -3.87
N TYR A 57 9.40 12.89 -4.22
CA TYR A 57 10.45 12.40 -3.31
C TYR A 57 11.83 12.66 -3.94
N PRO A 58 12.38 13.88 -3.79
CA PRO A 58 13.59 14.30 -4.51
C PRO A 58 14.83 13.44 -4.25
N THR A 59 14.94 12.85 -3.06
CA THR A 59 16.12 12.05 -2.68
C THR A 59 15.92 10.59 -3.01
N TYR A 60 14.74 10.05 -2.72
CA TYR A 60 14.50 8.60 -2.75
C TYR A 60 13.56 8.13 -3.87
N GLY A 61 12.88 9.05 -4.57
CA GLY A 61 11.79 8.75 -5.49
C GLY A 61 12.15 7.80 -6.63
N ALA A 62 13.38 7.89 -7.15
CA ALA A 62 13.88 7.00 -8.20
C ALA A 62 13.89 5.51 -7.78
N HIS A 63 13.93 5.25 -6.47
CA HIS A 63 13.96 3.92 -5.88
C HIS A 63 12.60 3.46 -5.33
N LEU A 64 11.58 4.32 -5.34
CA LEU A 64 10.28 4.05 -4.72
C LEU A 64 9.22 3.67 -5.75
N ASN A 65 8.27 2.84 -5.33
CA ASN A 65 7.11 2.47 -6.14
C ASN A 65 5.87 3.23 -5.68
N GLY A 66 5.65 4.43 -6.24
CA GLY A 66 4.55 5.30 -5.81
C GLY A 66 4.79 5.97 -4.45
N GLY A 67 6.04 5.96 -3.96
CA GLY A 67 6.37 6.44 -2.62
C GLY A 67 6.05 5.46 -1.50
N PHE A 68 5.70 4.20 -1.80
CA PHE A 68 5.26 3.23 -0.79
C PHE A 68 6.44 2.52 -0.12
N LEU A 69 6.30 2.26 1.18
CA LEU A 69 7.13 1.31 1.93
C LEU A 69 6.75 -0.14 1.65
N SER A 70 5.50 -0.35 1.26
CA SER A 70 4.92 -1.67 1.00
C SER A 70 4.65 -1.93 -0.49
N HIS A 71 4.31 -3.18 -0.80
CA HIS A 71 3.94 -3.56 -2.16
C HIS A 71 2.58 -2.96 -2.57
N VAL A 72 2.47 -2.52 -3.82
CA VAL A 72 1.32 -1.78 -4.37
C VAL A 72 0.23 -2.66 -5.00
N ALA A 73 0.40 -3.99 -4.98
CA ALA A 73 -0.59 -4.90 -5.57
C ALA A 73 -1.95 -4.87 -4.85
N GLY A 74 -1.98 -4.50 -3.58
CA GLY A 74 -3.19 -4.51 -2.78
C GLY A 74 -3.65 -5.92 -2.42
N LYS A 75 -4.96 -6.07 -2.19
CA LYS A 75 -5.59 -7.32 -1.80
C LYS A 75 -6.61 -7.76 -2.84
N MET A 76 -6.76 -9.08 -2.95
CA MET A 76 -7.67 -9.74 -3.86
C MET A 76 -8.79 -10.39 -3.06
N ILE A 77 -10.02 -10.18 -3.48
CA ILE A 77 -11.21 -10.95 -3.09
C ILE A 77 -11.52 -11.89 -4.26
N TYR A 78 -11.84 -13.15 -4.01
CA TYR A 78 -12.06 -14.12 -5.07
C TYR A 78 -13.27 -15.02 -4.79
N ARG A 79 -13.89 -15.51 -5.87
CA ARG A 79 -14.93 -16.53 -5.79
C ARG A 79 -14.32 -17.88 -5.37
N THR A 80 -15.06 -18.64 -4.58
CA THR A 80 -14.67 -19.97 -4.11
C THR A 80 -15.50 -21.06 -4.81
N GLY A 81 -15.08 -22.32 -4.72
CA GLY A 81 -15.81 -23.46 -5.29
C GLY A 81 -15.65 -23.66 -6.81
N ILE A 82 -14.66 -23.02 -7.42
CA ILE A 82 -14.37 -23.13 -8.87
C ILE A 82 -13.27 -24.17 -9.06
N ASP A 83 -13.55 -25.21 -9.84
CA ASP A 83 -12.59 -26.26 -10.14
C ASP A 83 -11.37 -25.72 -10.90
N GLY A 84 -10.17 -26.16 -10.52
CA GLY A 84 -8.89 -25.68 -11.07
C GLY A 84 -8.51 -24.24 -10.71
N PHE A 85 -9.26 -23.55 -9.85
CA PHE A 85 -8.94 -22.20 -9.39
C PHE A 85 -7.89 -22.22 -8.27
N SER A 86 -6.78 -21.50 -8.46
CA SER A 86 -5.69 -21.43 -7.48
C SER A 86 -5.34 -19.98 -7.12
N VAL A 87 -4.91 -19.76 -5.89
CA VAL A 87 -4.63 -18.42 -5.35
C VAL A 87 -3.18 -18.33 -4.88
N LYS A 88 -2.51 -17.25 -5.29
CA LYS A 88 -1.22 -16.77 -4.76
C LYS A 88 -1.43 -15.43 -4.05
N ILE A 89 -0.45 -14.97 -3.28
CA ILE A 89 -0.54 -13.79 -2.38
C ILE A 89 -1.17 -12.54 -3.04
N HIS A 90 -0.93 -12.30 -4.34
CA HIS A 90 -1.45 -11.13 -5.05
C HIS A 90 -2.24 -11.43 -6.34
N ASN A 91 -2.40 -12.71 -6.69
CA ASN A 91 -3.01 -13.11 -7.96
C ASN A 91 -3.81 -14.41 -7.80
N ALA A 92 -4.85 -14.57 -8.60
CA ALA A 92 -5.57 -15.83 -8.75
C ALA A 92 -5.38 -16.37 -10.17
N PHE A 93 -5.52 -17.68 -10.35
CA PHE A 93 -5.29 -18.36 -11.62
C PHE A 93 -6.40 -19.37 -11.88
N LEU A 94 -6.86 -19.43 -13.13
CA LEU A 94 -7.72 -20.49 -13.63
C LEU A 94 -7.10 -21.03 -14.92
N LYS A 95 -6.58 -22.26 -14.87
CA LYS A 95 -5.72 -22.80 -15.95
C LYS A 95 -4.56 -21.83 -16.22
N ASP A 96 -4.42 -21.36 -17.46
CA ASP A 96 -3.37 -20.41 -17.87
C ASP A 96 -3.77 -18.94 -17.72
N SER A 97 -5.00 -18.65 -17.30
CA SER A 97 -5.48 -17.27 -17.12
C SER A 97 -5.13 -16.75 -15.73
N GLN A 98 -4.36 -15.65 -15.68
CA GLN A 98 -4.10 -14.91 -14.45
C GLN A 98 -5.16 -13.83 -14.25
N ASN A 99 -5.73 -13.78 -13.05
CA ASN A 99 -6.79 -12.86 -12.62
C ASN A 99 -7.97 -12.79 -13.63
N PRO A 100 -8.60 -13.94 -13.95
CA PRO A 100 -9.69 -13.98 -14.93
C PRO A 100 -10.87 -13.08 -14.51
N GLY A 101 -11.28 -12.21 -15.42
CA GLY A 101 -12.38 -11.27 -15.20
C GLY A 101 -12.10 -10.24 -14.09
N GLN A 102 -10.83 -9.94 -13.77
CA GLN A 102 -10.50 -9.05 -12.65
C GLN A 102 -11.22 -7.72 -12.73
N GLN A 103 -11.82 -7.28 -11.63
CA GLN A 103 -12.36 -5.93 -11.48
C GLN A 103 -11.66 -5.17 -10.35
N GLU A 104 -11.34 -3.89 -10.58
CA GLU A 104 -10.85 -3.01 -9.52
C GLU A 104 -12.05 -2.50 -8.70
N LEU A 105 -11.95 -2.55 -7.37
CA LEU A 105 -12.92 -1.97 -6.46
C LEU A 105 -12.53 -0.52 -6.19
N GLU A 106 -12.76 0.35 -7.16
CA GLU A 106 -12.29 1.75 -7.16
C GLU A 106 -12.87 2.59 -6.02
N GLN A 107 -14.05 2.21 -5.53
CA GLN A 107 -14.73 2.88 -4.41
C GLN A 107 -14.24 2.39 -3.03
N THR A 108 -13.39 1.36 -3.00
CA THR A 108 -12.86 0.79 -1.76
C THR A 108 -11.36 1.04 -1.69
N ARG A 109 -10.87 1.49 -0.54
CA ARG A 109 -9.45 1.78 -0.33
C ARG A 109 -8.91 0.94 0.81
N LEU A 110 -7.81 0.24 0.56
CA LEU A 110 -7.14 -0.55 1.58
C LEU A 110 -6.10 0.31 2.30
N CYS A 111 -6.41 0.76 3.51
CA CYS A 111 -5.52 1.61 4.30
C CYS A 111 -4.36 0.79 4.90
N HIS A 112 -3.13 1.06 4.49
CA HIS A 112 -1.90 0.43 5.00
C HIS A 112 -1.21 1.33 6.04
N LEU A 113 -0.90 0.79 7.22
CA LEU A 113 -0.19 1.50 8.29
C LEU A 113 1.17 0.85 8.57
N HIS A 114 2.23 1.68 8.73
CA HIS A 114 3.62 1.23 8.89
C HIS A 114 4.31 1.72 10.18
N GLY A 115 3.52 2.18 11.16
CA GLY A 115 4.00 2.84 12.38
C GLY A 115 3.51 4.28 12.43
N ALA A 116 2.90 4.68 13.55
CA ALA A 116 2.28 5.99 13.71
C ALA A 116 3.31 7.11 13.91
N THR A 117 4.53 6.75 14.33
CA THR A 117 5.62 7.67 14.63
C THR A 117 6.98 7.13 14.16
N TRP A 118 8.00 8.00 14.16
CA TRP A 118 9.40 7.60 13.93
C TRP A 118 9.82 6.49 14.90
N ILE A 119 9.44 6.62 16.17
CA ILE A 119 9.79 5.67 17.23
C ILE A 119 9.20 4.29 16.93
N ASP A 120 7.95 4.21 16.48
CA ASP A 120 7.32 2.93 16.12
C ASP A 120 7.98 2.30 14.90
N TRP A 121 8.34 3.14 13.92
CA TRP A 121 8.98 2.71 12.70
C TRP A 121 10.38 2.13 12.97
N ILE A 122 11.23 2.85 13.71
CA ILE A 122 12.60 2.40 14.00
C ILE A 122 12.61 1.18 14.93
N LYS A 123 11.70 1.10 15.91
CA LYS A 123 11.53 -0.11 16.74
C LYS A 123 11.21 -1.35 15.91
N SER A 124 10.46 -1.18 14.81
CA SER A 124 10.08 -2.27 13.92
C SER A 124 11.12 -2.59 12.85
N TYR A 125 12.14 -1.74 12.67
CA TYR A 125 13.06 -1.79 11.54
C TYR A 125 13.84 -3.11 11.48
N THR A 126 14.49 -3.51 12.57
CA THR A 126 15.27 -4.76 12.64
C THR A 126 14.40 -5.97 12.33
N TYR A 127 13.23 -6.06 12.95
CA TYR A 127 12.29 -7.14 12.67
C TYR A 127 11.86 -7.16 11.19
N ARG A 128 11.61 -5.99 10.59
CA ARG A 128 11.22 -5.93 9.17
C ARG A 128 12.34 -6.37 8.24
N LYS A 129 13.60 -6.08 8.57
CA LYS A 129 14.77 -6.55 7.81
C LYS A 129 15.00 -8.05 7.93
N GLU A 130 14.79 -8.61 9.12
CA GLU A 130 15.05 -10.04 9.34
C GLU A 130 13.88 -10.94 8.92
N LYS A 131 12.64 -10.50 9.16
CA LYS A 131 11.45 -11.35 9.06
C LYS A 131 10.29 -10.72 8.28
N GLY A 132 10.27 -9.41 8.10
CA GLY A 132 9.12 -8.68 7.56
C GLY A 132 9.26 -8.15 6.13
N ALA A 133 8.79 -6.92 5.93
CA ALA A 133 8.63 -6.31 4.61
C ALA A 133 9.95 -5.81 3.98
N TYR A 134 11.08 -5.88 4.70
CA TYR A 134 12.39 -5.42 4.25
C TYR A 134 13.41 -6.56 4.20
N ARG A 135 12.97 -7.82 4.08
CA ARG A 135 13.89 -8.96 3.96
C ARG A 135 14.69 -8.93 2.67
N ALA A 136 15.90 -9.47 2.72
CA ALA A 136 16.85 -9.49 1.60
C ALA A 136 16.36 -10.28 0.38
N GLU A 137 15.49 -11.27 0.58
CA GLU A 137 14.99 -12.11 -0.53
C GLU A 137 13.85 -11.43 -1.32
N LEU A 138 13.36 -10.29 -0.84
CA LEU A 138 12.31 -9.54 -1.53
C LEU A 138 12.91 -8.78 -2.72
N LYS A 139 12.34 -9.03 -3.90
CA LYS A 139 12.77 -8.39 -5.14
C LYS A 139 12.37 -6.92 -5.18
N ALA A 140 13.13 -6.15 -5.94
CA ALA A 140 12.77 -4.79 -6.29
C ALA A 140 11.39 -4.72 -6.98
N PRO A 141 10.61 -3.67 -6.73
CA PRO A 141 9.28 -3.52 -7.31
C PRO A 141 9.31 -3.33 -8.83
N PHE A 142 10.44 -2.91 -9.39
CA PHE A 142 10.68 -2.78 -10.82
C PHE A 142 12.17 -2.74 -11.11
N ASP A 143 12.54 -3.09 -12.34
CA ASP A 143 13.87 -2.84 -12.88
C ASP A 143 13.89 -1.46 -13.57
N GLN A 144 14.92 -0.66 -13.29
CA GLN A 144 15.17 0.66 -13.90
C GLN A 144 16.19 0.58 -15.04
N GLY A 145 16.54 -0.62 -15.52
CA GLY A 145 17.65 -0.80 -16.46
C GLY A 145 19.04 -0.67 -15.80
N THR A 146 19.06 -0.36 -14.49
CA THR A 146 20.25 -0.33 -13.63
C THR A 146 20.16 -1.35 -12.49
N GLY A 147 19.22 -2.32 -12.57
CA GLY A 147 19.01 -3.32 -11.52
C GLY A 147 18.36 -2.73 -10.27
N GLY A 148 17.17 -2.11 -10.43
CA GLY A 148 16.47 -1.31 -9.40
C GLY A 148 16.55 -1.88 -7.97
N LEU A 149 16.62 -1.00 -6.96
CA LEU A 149 16.83 -1.41 -5.58
C LEU A 149 15.55 -1.96 -4.94
N SER A 150 15.68 -3.06 -4.21
CA SER A 150 14.72 -3.47 -3.19
C SER A 150 14.73 -2.50 -2.01
N MET A 151 13.66 -2.53 -1.21
CA MET A 151 13.61 -1.75 0.03
C MET A 151 14.70 -2.20 1.03
N HIS A 152 15.07 -3.48 1.01
CA HIS A 152 16.18 -3.99 1.81
C HIS A 152 17.50 -3.32 1.43
N GLU A 153 17.82 -3.30 0.14
CA GLU A 153 19.08 -2.72 -0.38
C GLU A 153 19.12 -1.22 -0.14
N LEU A 154 18.03 -0.50 -0.45
CA LEU A 154 17.94 0.94 -0.24
C LEU A 154 18.19 1.31 1.22
N LEU A 155 17.47 0.69 2.15
CA LEU A 155 17.59 1.00 3.57
C LEU A 155 18.95 0.56 4.14
N SER A 156 19.50 -0.56 3.68
CA SER A 156 20.82 -1.02 4.12
C SER A 156 21.95 -0.12 3.63
N GLN A 157 21.85 0.44 2.42
CA GLN A 157 22.81 1.45 1.93
C GLN A 157 22.72 2.75 2.72
N ILE A 158 21.51 3.21 3.02
CA ILE A 158 21.28 4.41 3.84
C ILE A 158 21.87 4.21 5.24
N GLU A 159 21.57 3.07 5.88
CA GLU A 159 22.08 2.73 7.21
C GLU A 159 23.61 2.60 7.22
N ALA A 160 24.20 1.94 6.23
CA ALA A 160 25.66 1.78 6.15
C ALA A 160 26.38 3.12 5.96
N ARG A 161 25.78 4.06 5.24
CA ARG A 161 26.38 5.37 4.94
C ARG A 161 26.20 6.38 6.08
N ASP A 162 24.98 6.50 6.60
CA ASP A 162 24.57 7.62 7.46
C ASP A 162 23.98 7.15 8.80
N GLY A 163 23.93 5.83 9.05
CA GLY A 163 23.35 5.24 10.24
C GLY A 163 21.89 5.62 10.45
N GLU A 164 21.50 5.77 11.72
CA GLU A 164 20.15 6.16 12.11
C GLU A 164 19.75 7.53 11.57
N LYS A 165 20.70 8.47 11.40
CA LYS A 165 20.41 9.80 10.82
C LYS A 165 19.92 9.69 9.38
N GLY A 166 20.53 8.80 8.59
CA GLY A 166 20.06 8.52 7.22
C GLY A 166 18.68 7.90 7.20
N LEU A 167 18.44 6.91 8.06
CA LEU A 167 17.12 6.27 8.19
C LEU A 167 16.05 7.28 8.61
N ARG A 168 16.42 8.23 9.48
CA ARG A 168 15.53 9.31 9.87
C ARG A 168 15.20 10.25 8.70
N ALA A 169 16.20 10.64 7.91
CA ALA A 169 15.98 11.45 6.72
C ALA A 169 15.06 10.75 5.71
N PHE A 170 15.25 9.44 5.49
CA PHE A 170 14.36 8.63 4.68
C PHE A 170 12.92 8.63 5.21
N TYR A 171 12.76 8.40 6.51
CA TYR A 171 11.45 8.41 7.14
C TYR A 171 10.76 9.78 7.02
N ASP A 172 11.49 10.87 7.26
CA ASP A 172 10.95 12.23 7.17
C ASP A 172 10.51 12.56 5.73
N GLU A 173 11.27 12.16 4.71
CA GLU A 173 10.90 12.41 3.31
C GLU A 173 9.69 11.56 2.84
N VAL A 174 9.69 10.26 3.20
CA VAL A 174 8.77 9.26 2.62
C VAL A 174 7.51 9.03 3.45
N CYS A 175 7.63 9.10 4.78
CA CYS A 175 6.55 8.69 5.69
C CYS A 175 5.78 9.87 6.27
N THR A 176 6.43 11.03 6.42
CA THR A 176 5.83 12.19 7.10
C THR A 176 4.93 12.99 6.17
N ALA A 177 3.80 13.47 6.70
CA ALA A 177 2.87 14.37 6.00
C ALA A 177 3.45 15.80 5.85
N ARG A 178 4.54 15.95 5.08
CA ARG A 178 5.17 17.24 4.79
C ARG A 178 4.25 18.12 3.92
N PRO A 179 4.14 19.43 4.16
CA PRO A 179 3.23 20.31 3.40
C PRO A 179 3.38 20.21 1.87
N GLU A 180 4.61 20.17 1.38
CA GLU A 180 4.97 20.02 -0.03
C GLU A 180 4.54 18.66 -0.60
N LEU A 181 4.67 17.59 0.17
CA LEU A 181 4.24 16.26 -0.23
C LEU A 181 2.71 16.19 -0.32
N LEU A 182 2.01 16.76 0.67
CA LEU A 182 0.55 16.82 0.66
C LEU A 182 0.04 17.63 -0.54
N ALA A 183 0.62 18.80 -0.81
CA ALA A 183 0.27 19.62 -1.96
C ALA A 183 0.51 18.89 -3.29
N GLY A 184 1.67 18.25 -3.44
CA GLY A 184 2.00 17.48 -4.65
C GLY A 184 1.11 16.26 -4.86
N LEU A 185 0.80 15.51 -3.78
CA LEU A 185 -0.15 14.40 -3.85
C LEU A 185 -1.55 14.89 -4.24
N ALA A 186 -2.01 16.00 -3.66
CA ALA A 186 -3.31 16.59 -4.00
C ALA A 186 -3.37 17.03 -5.47
N ALA A 187 -2.32 17.67 -5.98
CA ALA A 187 -2.23 18.11 -7.38
C ALA A 187 -2.26 16.96 -8.40
N HIS A 188 -2.04 15.72 -7.95
CA HIS A 188 -2.09 14.51 -8.78
C HIS A 188 -3.28 13.59 -8.47
N ASP A 189 -4.22 14.01 -7.63
CA ASP A 189 -5.35 13.21 -7.14
C ASP A 189 -4.91 11.94 -6.37
N LEU A 190 -3.78 12.03 -5.66
CA LEU A 190 -3.18 10.93 -4.90
C LEU A 190 -3.29 11.08 -3.39
N LEU A 191 -3.83 12.20 -2.89
CA LEU A 191 -4.03 12.45 -1.47
C LEU A 191 -5.45 12.04 -1.03
N HIS A 192 -5.54 11.24 0.03
CA HIS A 192 -6.80 10.80 0.61
C HIS A 192 -6.80 11.04 2.12
N TRP A 193 -7.94 11.47 2.67
CA TRP A 193 -8.10 11.70 4.10
C TRP A 193 -9.13 10.73 4.66
N HIS A 194 -8.75 9.93 5.66
CA HIS A 194 -9.65 8.95 6.29
C HIS A 194 -9.49 8.93 7.80
N ARG A 195 -10.61 8.83 8.52
CA ARG A 195 -10.64 8.49 9.94
C ARG A 195 -10.86 6.98 10.06
N LEU A 196 -9.98 6.29 10.79
CA LEU A 196 -10.10 4.86 11.05
C LEU A 196 -10.55 4.65 12.49
N ASP A 197 -11.86 4.49 12.71
CA ASP A 197 -12.39 4.13 14.03
C ASP A 197 -12.35 2.61 14.21
N LEU A 198 -11.16 2.10 14.50
CA LEU A 198 -10.92 0.66 14.61
C LEU A 198 -11.70 0.04 15.79
N ASN A 199 -11.88 0.80 16.88
CA ASN A 199 -12.63 0.34 18.04
C ASN A 199 -14.11 0.17 17.70
N ALA A 200 -14.72 1.16 17.04
CA ALA A 200 -16.10 1.04 16.57
C ALA A 200 -16.25 -0.13 15.58
N ALA A 201 -15.32 -0.28 14.64
CA ALA A 201 -15.34 -1.37 13.67
C ALA A 201 -15.25 -2.76 14.34
N ILE A 202 -14.42 -2.91 15.38
CA ILE A 202 -14.33 -4.15 16.16
C ILE A 202 -15.65 -4.41 16.90
N ALA A 203 -16.19 -3.40 17.59
CA ALA A 203 -17.43 -3.53 18.36
C ALA A 203 -18.64 -3.89 17.48
N GLU A 204 -18.69 -3.38 16.25
CA GLU A 204 -19.74 -3.70 15.27
C GLU A 204 -19.66 -5.15 14.78
N GLN A 205 -18.46 -5.64 14.47
CA GLN A 205 -18.27 -6.99 13.88
C GLN A 205 -18.24 -8.10 14.92
N PHE A 206 -17.84 -7.78 16.15
CA PHE A 206 -17.72 -8.73 17.26
C PHE A 206 -18.49 -8.20 18.50
N PRO A 207 -19.83 -8.09 18.42
CA PRO A 207 -20.64 -7.71 19.58
C PRO A 207 -20.59 -8.82 20.65
N GLU A 208 -20.63 -8.41 21.93
CA GLU A 208 -20.78 -9.34 23.07
C GLU A 208 -22.10 -10.12 23.04
#